data_AF-A0A800LUZ4-F1
#
_entry.id   AF-A0A800LUZ4-F1
#
_cell.length_a   1.000
_cell.length_b   1.000
_cell.length_c   1.000
_cell.angle_alpha   90.00
_cell.angle_beta   90.00
_cell.angle_gamma   90.00
#
_symmetry.space_group_name_H-M   'P 1'
#
loop_
_entity.id
_entity.type
_entity.pdbx_description
1 polymer ?
#
loop_
_entity_poly.entity_id
_entity_poly.type
_entity_poly.pdbx_seq_one_letter_code
_entity_poly.pdbx_strand_id
1 'polypeptide(L)'
;MSGLEQRIEKLEKQTRFYKMGFFGLCLIITAMTTMAAQMPAADIDAQVITCTELRVLGEDNKPAVIIFGAEGGNVGVYNSEEKLVAGIGTGERGGYVETYDNEEKMVADMKAGVRGGVVSIYNEAEKTVSRLFAVEFGGSIDLANNQGENVVDIYSGEFGGVSILANTEGLEVVQLRADGSGHGEVSLWDRNNYGRTLTPFAWYRWQR
;
A
#
# COMPACT_ATOMS: atom_id res chain seq x y z
N MET A 1 32.32 70.54 -41.46
CA MET A 1 32.08 69.40 -40.55
C MET A 1 33.42 68.96 -39.98
N SER A 2 33.58 68.99 -38.65
CA SER A 2 34.84 68.63 -37.99
C SER A 2 35.02 67.10 -37.95
N GLY A 3 36.26 66.60 -37.87
CA GLY A 3 36.53 65.15 -37.82
C GLY A 3 35.88 64.41 -36.65
N LEU A 4 35.41 65.13 -35.61
CA LEU A 4 34.64 64.57 -34.51
C LEU A 4 33.19 64.26 -34.89
N GLU A 5 32.56 65.11 -35.72
CA GLU A 5 31.17 64.92 -36.17
C GLU A 5 31.04 63.68 -37.06
N GLN A 6 32.00 63.44 -37.95
CA GLN A 6 32.04 62.24 -38.80
C GLN A 6 32.22 60.95 -37.98
N ARG A 7 32.96 61.00 -36.86
CA ARG A 7 33.13 59.85 -35.96
C ARG A 7 31.87 59.57 -35.14
N ILE A 8 31.17 60.62 -34.69
CA ILE A 8 29.89 60.49 -33.98
C ILE A 8 28.83 59.87 -34.90
N GLU A 9 28.69 60.38 -36.12
CA GLU A 9 27.72 59.86 -37.10
C GLU A 9 27.99 58.38 -37.45
N LYS A 10 29.27 58.00 -37.57
CA LYS A 10 29.67 56.60 -37.77
C LYS A 10 29.34 55.72 -36.55
N LEU A 11 29.59 56.21 -35.34
CA LEU A 11 29.27 55.50 -34.10
C LEU A 11 27.76 55.34 -33.90
N GLU A 12 26.96 56.34 -34.22
CA GLU A 12 25.49 56.28 -34.16
C GLU A 12 24.94 55.24 -35.14
N LYS A 13 25.46 55.22 -36.37
CA LYS A 13 25.07 54.23 -37.39
C LYS A 13 25.44 52.81 -36.98
N GLN A 14 26.64 52.60 -36.42
CA GLN A 14 27.06 51.30 -35.88
C GLN A 14 26.23 50.89 -34.67
N THR A 15 25.95 51.82 -33.75
CA THR A 15 25.14 51.55 -32.55
C THR A 15 23.71 51.17 -32.93
N ARG A 16 23.13 51.83 -33.94
CA ARG A 16 21.80 51.48 -34.46
C ARG A 16 21.79 50.10 -35.10
N PHE A 17 22.84 49.75 -35.84
CA PHE A 17 23.02 48.43 -36.43
C PHE A 17 23.16 47.33 -35.36
N TYR A 18 24.01 47.53 -34.35
CA TYR A 18 24.18 46.58 -33.25
C TYR A 18 22.91 46.46 -32.39
N LYS A 19 22.20 47.56 -32.12
CA LYS A 19 20.91 47.50 -31.41
C LYS A 19 19.88 46.68 -32.19
N MET A 20 19.73 46.92 -33.49
CA MET A 20 18.83 46.10 -34.33
C MET A 20 19.25 44.64 -34.37
N GLY A 21 20.56 44.36 -34.52
CA GLY A 21 21.08 43.00 -34.50
C GLY A 21 20.83 42.29 -33.16
N PHE A 22 21.03 42.99 -32.04
CA PHE A 22 20.78 42.48 -30.70
C PHE A 22 19.29 42.22 -30.46
N PHE A 23 18.40 43.15 -30.81
CA PHE A 23 16.95 42.92 -30.70
C PHE A 23 16.49 41.75 -31.59
N GLY A 24 17.04 41.63 -32.79
CA GLY A 24 16.77 40.48 -33.67
C GLY A 24 17.22 39.16 -33.05
N LEU A 25 18.43 39.12 -32.47
CA LEU A 25 18.92 37.94 -31.76
C LEU A 25 18.05 37.59 -30.55
N CYS A 26 17.68 38.57 -29.73
CA CYS A 26 16.80 38.35 -28.58
C CYS A 26 15.45 37.78 -29.01
N LEU A 27 14.83 38.31 -30.07
CA LEU A 27 13.58 37.78 -30.61
C LEU A 27 13.72 36.34 -31.09
N ILE A 28 14.82 36.00 -31.76
CA ILE A 28 15.09 34.62 -32.20
C ILE A 28 15.24 33.70 -30.99
N ILE A 29 15.98 34.10 -29.96
CA ILE A 29 16.14 33.31 -28.73
C ILE A 29 14.80 33.12 -28.03
N THR A 30 14.00 34.17 -27.86
CA THR A 30 12.67 34.08 -27.25
C THR A 30 11.71 33.21 -28.06
N ALA A 31 11.76 33.29 -29.40
CA ALA A 31 10.98 32.42 -30.27
C ALA A 31 11.40 30.94 -30.11
N MET A 32 12.70 30.66 -30.06
CA MET A 32 13.20 29.29 -29.86
C MET A 32 12.82 28.73 -28.49
N THR A 33 12.92 29.51 -27.41
CA THR A 33 12.58 29.04 -26.06
C THR A 33 11.07 28.84 -25.87
N THR A 34 10.24 29.71 -26.45
CA THR A 34 8.78 29.54 -26.42
C THR A 34 8.33 28.33 -27.24
N MET A 35 8.92 28.11 -28.41
CA MET A 35 8.67 26.91 -29.22
C MET A 35 9.09 25.63 -28.50
N ALA A 36 10.26 25.61 -27.84
CA ALA A 36 10.71 24.46 -27.05
C ALA A 36 9.78 24.16 -25.86
N ALA A 37 9.25 25.19 -25.21
CA ALA A 37 8.28 25.04 -24.11
C ALA A 37 6.88 24.59 -24.58
N GLN A 38 6.56 24.80 -25.87
CA GLN A 38 5.28 24.43 -26.49
C GLN A 38 5.37 23.13 -27.30
N MET A 39 6.54 22.49 -27.37
CA MET A 39 6.65 21.17 -27.99
C MET A 39 5.74 20.22 -27.22
N PRO A 40 4.74 19.60 -27.87
CA PRO A 40 3.92 18.58 -27.21
C PRO A 40 4.86 17.49 -26.70
N ALA A 41 4.56 16.95 -25.52
CA ALA A 41 5.25 15.78 -25.02
C ALA A 41 5.24 14.72 -26.13
N ALA A 42 6.39 14.13 -26.42
CA ALA A 42 6.44 13.06 -27.39
C ALA A 42 5.55 11.91 -26.89
N ASP A 43 4.57 11.51 -27.68
CA ASP A 43 3.83 10.29 -27.42
C ASP A 43 4.84 9.13 -27.49
N ILE A 44 5.07 8.48 -26.35
CA ILE A 44 5.91 7.29 -26.28
C ILE A 44 5.01 6.10 -26.58
N ASP A 45 4.99 5.68 -27.84
CA ASP A 45 4.41 4.38 -28.24
C ASP A 45 5.44 3.27 -28.01
N ALA A 46 5.61 2.87 -26.76
CA ALA A 46 6.46 1.77 -26.36
C ALA A 46 5.63 0.61 -25.84
N GLN A 47 5.84 -0.58 -26.39
CA GLN A 47 5.25 -1.82 -25.86
C GLN A 47 5.95 -2.28 -24.57
N VAL A 48 7.24 -1.98 -24.42
CA VAL A 48 8.07 -2.37 -23.27
C VAL A 48 8.92 -1.18 -22.85
N ILE A 49 8.83 -0.82 -21.57
CA ILE A 49 9.66 0.20 -20.93
C ILE A 49 10.64 -0.51 -20.01
N THR A 50 11.94 -0.39 -20.28
CA THR A 50 13.02 -0.95 -19.45
C THR A 50 13.73 0.17 -18.71
N CYS A 51 13.55 0.24 -17.41
CA CYS A 51 14.16 1.23 -16.53
C CYS A 51 14.38 0.61 -15.14
N THR A 52 15.30 1.18 -14.37
CA THR A 52 15.49 0.79 -12.95
C THR A 52 14.37 1.34 -12.06
N GLU A 53 13.76 2.45 -12.49
CA GLU A 53 12.70 3.14 -11.78
C GLU A 53 11.80 3.86 -12.78
N LEU A 54 10.49 3.69 -12.65
CA LEU A 54 9.46 4.44 -13.37
C LEU A 54 8.67 5.26 -12.35
N ARG A 55 8.60 6.58 -12.56
CA ARG A 55 7.78 7.50 -11.75
C ARG A 55 6.63 8.05 -12.57
N VAL A 56 5.43 7.97 -12.02
CA VAL A 56 4.26 8.72 -12.49
C VAL A 56 4.10 9.91 -11.56
N LEU A 57 4.10 11.13 -12.11
CA LEU A 57 4.01 12.36 -11.33
C LEU A 57 2.57 12.89 -11.30
N GLY A 58 2.20 13.53 -10.19
CA GLY A 58 0.98 14.33 -10.06
C GLY A 58 1.14 15.74 -10.64
N GLU A 59 0.09 16.55 -10.51
CA GLU A 59 0.05 17.94 -11.04
C GLU A 59 1.12 18.86 -10.42
N ASP A 60 1.55 18.57 -9.20
CA ASP A 60 2.57 19.30 -8.44
C ASP A 60 4.00 18.80 -8.71
N ASN A 61 4.18 17.93 -9.71
CA ASN A 61 5.43 17.22 -10.03
C ASN A 61 5.94 16.30 -8.91
N LYS A 62 5.11 15.97 -7.92
CA LYS A 62 5.45 14.97 -6.91
C LYS A 62 5.10 13.57 -7.40
N PRO A 63 5.81 12.52 -6.97
CA PRO A 63 5.50 11.16 -7.37
C PRO A 63 4.12 10.74 -6.83
N ALA A 64 3.26 10.26 -7.71
CA ALA A 64 2.00 9.59 -7.36
C ALA A 64 2.17 8.06 -7.34
N VAL A 65 2.99 7.52 -8.26
CA VAL A 65 3.35 6.10 -8.32
C VAL A 65 4.84 5.96 -8.59
N ILE A 66 5.50 5.05 -7.88
CA ILE A 66 6.90 4.66 -8.15
C ILE A 66 6.95 3.14 -8.32
N ILE A 67 7.52 2.70 -9.44
CA ILE A 67 7.79 1.28 -9.73
C ILE A 67 9.30 1.11 -9.80
N PHE A 68 9.88 0.22 -9.00
CA PHE A 68 11.33 0.09 -8.88
C PHE A 68 11.79 -1.33 -8.51
N GLY A 69 13.05 -1.62 -8.82
CA GLY A 69 13.70 -2.89 -8.53
C GLY A 69 14.63 -2.81 -7.31
N ALA A 70 14.15 -3.18 -6.11
CA ALA A 70 14.97 -3.30 -4.90
C ALA A 70 14.62 -4.63 -4.21
N GLU A 71 15.56 -5.57 -4.17
CA GLU A 71 15.32 -6.95 -3.66
C GLU A 71 14.16 -7.68 -4.39
N GLY A 72 13.92 -7.29 -5.63
CA GLY A 72 12.82 -7.75 -6.48
C GLY A 72 11.96 -6.57 -6.94
N GLY A 73 10.70 -6.79 -7.29
CA GLY A 73 9.83 -5.78 -7.89
C GLY A 73 8.95 -5.10 -6.85
N ASN A 74 8.89 -3.76 -6.88
CA ASN A 74 8.09 -2.97 -5.96
C ASN A 74 7.25 -1.92 -6.70
N VAL A 75 6.07 -1.64 -6.16
CA VAL A 75 5.15 -0.58 -6.58
C VAL A 75 4.67 0.16 -5.35
N GLY A 76 4.88 1.48 -5.30
CA GLY A 76 4.38 2.36 -4.25
C GLY A 76 3.42 3.40 -4.81
N VAL A 77 2.34 3.67 -4.07
CA VAL A 77 1.39 4.76 -4.33
C VAL A 77 1.52 5.79 -3.21
N TYR A 78 1.61 7.06 -3.58
CA TYR A 78 1.92 8.16 -2.67
C TYR A 78 0.81 9.20 -2.65
N ASN A 79 0.60 9.85 -1.51
CA ASN A 79 -0.32 10.98 -1.39
C ASN A 79 0.35 12.31 -1.80
N SER A 80 -0.40 13.42 -1.74
CA SER A 80 0.09 14.77 -2.09
C SER A 80 1.20 15.31 -1.17
N GLU A 81 1.45 14.64 -0.05
CA GLU A 81 2.53 14.93 0.90
C GLU A 81 3.74 14.00 0.69
N GLU A 82 3.76 13.19 -0.37
CA GLU A 82 4.82 12.21 -0.69
C GLU A 82 4.95 11.06 0.33
N LYS A 83 3.89 10.83 1.10
CA LYS A 83 3.81 9.70 2.03
C LYS A 83 3.24 8.47 1.33
N LEU A 84 3.81 7.30 1.62
CA LEU A 84 3.34 6.02 1.08
C LEU A 84 1.96 5.69 1.65
N VAL A 85 0.98 5.40 0.79
CA VAL A 85 -0.38 5.01 1.20
C VAL A 85 -0.76 3.59 0.77
N ALA A 86 -0.06 3.04 -0.23
CA ALA A 86 -0.17 1.63 -0.60
C ALA A 86 1.14 1.12 -1.22
N GLY A 87 1.51 -0.12 -0.90
CA GLY A 87 2.69 -0.79 -1.41
C GLY A 87 2.37 -2.21 -1.87
N ILE A 88 3.00 -2.64 -2.97
CA ILE A 88 3.06 -4.04 -3.39
C ILE A 88 4.52 -4.34 -3.65
N GLY A 89 5.03 -5.44 -3.11
CA GLY A 89 6.44 -5.76 -3.27
C GLY A 89 6.76 -7.22 -3.06
N THR A 90 8.05 -7.49 -3.17
CA THR A 90 8.65 -8.79 -2.90
C THR A 90 9.70 -8.63 -1.80
N GLY A 91 9.66 -9.49 -0.80
CA GLY A 91 10.72 -9.62 0.20
C GLY A 91 11.34 -11.02 0.17
N GLU A 92 12.31 -11.27 1.05
CA GLU A 92 13.08 -12.53 1.09
C GLU A 92 12.22 -13.82 1.11
N ARG A 93 11.01 -13.74 1.68
CA ARG A 93 10.15 -14.91 1.94
C ARG A 93 8.91 -14.99 1.07
N GLY A 94 8.66 -14.01 0.20
CA GLY A 94 7.48 -13.95 -0.66
C GLY A 94 7.02 -12.54 -0.97
N GLY A 95 5.81 -12.43 -1.51
CA GLY A 95 5.19 -11.14 -1.85
C GLY A 95 4.45 -10.52 -0.66
N TYR A 96 4.25 -9.21 -0.72
CA TYR A 96 3.43 -8.48 0.23
C TYR A 96 2.58 -7.40 -0.46
N VAL A 97 1.47 -7.06 0.19
CA VAL A 97 0.62 -5.90 -0.12
C VAL A 97 0.36 -5.18 1.19
N GLU A 98 0.57 -3.87 1.22
CA GLU A 98 0.49 -3.06 2.42
C GLU A 98 -0.31 -1.78 2.13
N THR A 99 -1.05 -1.31 3.12
CA THR A 99 -1.79 -0.04 3.06
C THR A 99 -1.54 0.76 4.32
N TYR A 100 -1.48 2.07 4.16
CA TYR A 100 -1.15 3.01 5.22
C TYR A 100 -2.16 4.16 5.24
N ASP A 101 -2.28 4.82 6.39
CA ASP A 101 -2.99 6.08 6.49
C ASP A 101 -2.15 7.26 5.96
N ASN A 102 -2.68 8.49 6.07
CA ASN A 102 -1.98 9.71 5.63
C ASN A 102 -0.81 10.12 6.54
N GLU A 103 -0.54 9.38 7.60
CA GLU A 103 0.60 9.56 8.51
C GLU A 103 1.62 8.42 8.38
N GLU A 104 1.49 7.57 7.35
CA GLU A 104 2.33 6.38 7.11
C GLU A 104 2.21 5.30 8.19
N LYS A 105 1.12 5.29 8.97
CA LYS A 105 0.82 4.20 9.89
C LYS A 105 0.13 3.08 9.13
N MET A 106 0.59 1.85 9.33
CA MET A 106 0.05 0.68 8.64
C MET A 106 -1.39 0.41 9.09
N VAL A 107 -2.31 0.27 8.12
CA VAL A 107 -3.73 0.00 8.35
C VAL A 107 -4.06 -1.47 8.10
N ALA A 108 -3.48 -2.05 7.04
CA ALA A 108 -3.62 -3.46 6.72
C ALA A 108 -2.42 -3.97 5.92
N ASP A 109 -2.11 -5.26 6.10
CA ASP A 109 -1.16 -5.99 5.28
C ASP A 109 -1.69 -7.34 4.81
N MET A 110 -1.10 -7.83 3.72
CA MET A 110 -1.18 -9.21 3.26
C MET A 110 0.24 -9.66 2.96
N LYS A 111 0.66 -10.78 3.54
CA LYS A 111 2.01 -11.32 3.37
C LYS A 111 1.92 -12.79 2.99
N ALA A 112 2.67 -13.16 1.96
CA ALA A 112 2.88 -14.55 1.56
C ALA A 112 4.27 -15.02 2.05
N GLY A 113 4.30 -16.24 2.60
CA GLY A 113 5.50 -16.91 3.06
C GLY A 113 5.56 -18.36 2.59
N VAL A 114 6.72 -19.00 2.74
CA VAL A 114 6.97 -20.39 2.32
C VAL A 114 5.95 -21.39 2.88
N ARG A 115 5.37 -21.10 4.05
CA ARG A 115 4.46 -22.03 4.77
C ARG A 115 3.04 -21.51 4.90
N GLY A 116 2.67 -20.47 4.15
CA GLY A 116 1.34 -19.90 4.22
C GLY A 116 1.24 -18.41 3.94
N GLY A 117 0.04 -17.86 4.13
CA GLY A 117 -0.24 -16.44 4.03
C GLY A 117 -0.92 -15.90 5.29
N VAL A 118 -0.77 -14.60 5.50
CA VAL A 118 -1.48 -13.84 6.53
C VAL A 118 -2.07 -12.57 5.93
N VAL A 119 -3.27 -12.20 6.39
CA VAL A 119 -3.86 -10.88 6.20
C VAL A 119 -4.08 -10.28 7.59
N SER A 120 -3.59 -9.06 7.82
CA SER A 120 -3.69 -8.37 9.11
C SER A 120 -4.36 -7.02 8.95
N ILE A 121 -5.15 -6.62 9.94
CA ILE A 121 -5.72 -5.27 10.07
C ILE A 121 -5.30 -4.70 11.42
N TYR A 122 -4.88 -3.45 11.41
CA TYR A 122 -4.36 -2.73 12.57
C TYR A 122 -5.29 -1.60 13.00
N ASN A 123 -5.25 -1.23 14.27
CA ASN A 123 -5.91 -0.03 14.78
C ASN A 123 -4.95 1.17 14.82
N GLU A 124 -5.45 2.34 15.23
CA GLU A 124 -4.67 3.59 15.34
C GLU A 124 -3.47 3.50 16.30
N ALA A 125 -3.54 2.60 17.28
CA ALA A 125 -2.43 2.32 18.20
C ALA A 125 -1.46 1.24 17.67
N GLU A 126 -1.54 0.94 16.38
CA GLU A 126 -0.73 -0.06 15.66
C GLU A 126 -0.84 -1.47 16.25
N LYS A 127 -1.95 -1.77 16.94
CA LYS A 127 -2.27 -3.10 17.42
C LYS A 127 -3.05 -3.85 16.36
N THR A 128 -2.71 -5.10 16.13
CA THR A 128 -3.49 -5.97 15.24
C THR A 128 -4.84 -6.29 15.89
N VAL A 129 -5.92 -6.00 15.19
CA VAL A 129 -7.30 -6.22 15.65
C VAL A 129 -8.01 -7.35 14.91
N SER A 130 -7.51 -7.74 13.73
CA SER A 130 -8.03 -8.87 12.96
C SER A 130 -6.91 -9.53 12.18
N ARG A 131 -6.89 -10.86 12.15
CA ARG A 131 -5.99 -11.63 11.29
C ARG A 131 -6.70 -12.80 10.62
N LEU A 132 -6.29 -13.10 9.40
CA LEU A 132 -6.61 -14.35 8.73
C LEU A 132 -5.31 -15.07 8.40
N PHE A 133 -5.18 -16.31 8.81
CA PHE A 133 -4.05 -17.17 8.54
C PHE A 133 -4.46 -18.33 7.63
N ALA A 134 -3.60 -18.65 6.69
CA ALA A 134 -3.67 -19.89 5.92
C ALA A 134 -2.29 -20.54 5.97
N VAL A 135 -2.12 -21.56 6.80
CA VAL A 135 -0.83 -22.24 7.03
C VAL A 135 -0.93 -23.72 6.71
N GLU A 136 0.22 -24.41 6.71
CA GLU A 136 0.35 -25.84 6.34
C GLU A 136 -0.70 -26.77 6.97
N PHE A 137 -1.10 -26.51 8.22
CA PHE A 137 -2.02 -27.36 8.98
C PHE A 137 -3.46 -26.82 9.05
N GLY A 138 -3.80 -25.83 8.23
CA GLY A 138 -5.15 -25.28 8.10
C GLY A 138 -5.21 -23.76 8.20
N GLY A 139 -6.42 -23.24 8.44
CA GLY A 139 -6.67 -21.80 8.52
C GLY A 139 -7.13 -21.35 9.89
N SER A 140 -6.79 -20.11 10.26
CA SER A 140 -7.38 -19.45 11.43
C SER A 140 -7.83 -18.02 11.15
N ILE A 141 -8.78 -17.55 11.95
CA ILE A 141 -9.23 -16.16 12.02
C ILE A 141 -9.17 -15.74 13.47
N ASP A 142 -8.48 -14.64 13.73
CA ASP A 142 -8.32 -14.07 15.08
C ASP A 142 -8.96 -12.67 15.09
N LEU A 143 -9.72 -12.33 16.13
CA LEU A 143 -10.21 -10.98 16.38
C LEU A 143 -9.81 -10.54 17.78
N ALA A 144 -9.14 -9.39 17.88
CA ALA A 144 -8.68 -8.83 19.13
C ALA A 144 -9.44 -7.54 19.50
N ASN A 145 -9.43 -7.21 20.79
CA ASN A 145 -9.91 -5.92 21.28
C ASN A 145 -8.94 -4.78 20.90
N ASN A 146 -9.25 -3.54 21.30
CA ASN A 146 -8.39 -2.39 20.97
C ASN A 146 -7.05 -2.37 21.74
N GLN A 147 -6.87 -3.20 22.77
CA GLN A 147 -5.57 -3.43 23.42
C GLN A 147 -4.71 -4.44 22.66
N GLY A 148 -5.26 -5.14 21.65
CA GLY A 148 -4.60 -6.23 20.94
C GLY A 148 -4.69 -7.59 21.65
N GLU A 149 -5.60 -7.72 22.60
CA GLU A 149 -5.86 -8.99 23.30
C GLU A 149 -6.92 -9.77 22.53
N ASN A 150 -6.67 -11.06 22.30
CA ASN A 150 -7.54 -11.89 21.48
C ASN A 150 -8.87 -12.19 22.19
N VAL A 151 -9.97 -12.05 21.44
CA VAL A 151 -11.35 -12.22 21.94
C VAL A 151 -12.07 -13.31 21.17
N VAL A 152 -11.75 -13.51 19.88
CA VAL A 152 -12.36 -14.56 19.06
C VAL A 152 -11.27 -15.29 18.29
N ASP A 153 -11.27 -16.61 18.41
CA ASP A 153 -10.46 -17.49 17.58
C ASP A 153 -11.36 -18.45 16.81
N ILE A 154 -11.12 -18.61 15.52
CA ILE A 154 -11.71 -19.66 14.70
C ILE A 154 -10.55 -20.40 14.05
N TYR A 155 -10.44 -21.69 14.30
CA TYR A 155 -9.40 -22.55 13.74
C TYR A 155 -10.03 -23.70 12.96
N SER A 156 -9.34 -24.14 11.91
CA SER A 156 -9.64 -25.36 11.18
C SER A 156 -8.34 -26.14 10.98
N GLY A 157 -8.39 -27.45 11.19
CA GLY A 157 -7.24 -28.33 10.98
C GLY A 157 -7.61 -29.80 10.87
N GLU A 158 -6.62 -30.68 11.05
CA GLU A 158 -6.77 -32.13 10.90
C GLU A 158 -7.88 -32.72 11.78
N PHE A 159 -8.11 -32.13 12.96
CA PHE A 159 -9.12 -32.58 13.92
C PHE A 159 -10.46 -31.83 13.82
N GLY A 160 -10.69 -31.11 12.71
CA GLY A 160 -11.91 -30.35 12.46
C GLY A 160 -11.81 -28.87 12.84
N GLY A 161 -12.97 -28.26 13.04
CA GLY A 161 -13.09 -26.83 13.35
C GLY A 161 -13.28 -26.57 14.84
N VAL A 162 -12.69 -25.48 15.33
CA VAL A 162 -12.89 -24.94 16.68
C VAL A 162 -13.17 -23.45 16.56
N SER A 163 -14.14 -22.94 17.30
CA SER A 163 -14.37 -21.50 17.49
C SER A 163 -14.47 -21.21 18.98
N ILE A 164 -13.78 -20.18 19.43
CA ILE A 164 -13.63 -19.76 20.82
C ILE A 164 -14.02 -18.29 20.91
N LEU A 165 -14.80 -17.94 21.92
CA LEU A 165 -15.05 -16.56 22.35
C LEU A 165 -14.54 -16.43 23.78
N ALA A 166 -13.63 -15.48 24.01
CA ALA A 166 -13.12 -15.11 25.32
C ALA A 166 -13.75 -13.79 25.79
N ASN A 167 -13.70 -13.55 27.11
CA ASN A 167 -14.00 -12.26 27.68
C ASN A 167 -12.76 -11.34 27.68
N THR A 168 -12.89 -10.13 28.20
CA THR A 168 -11.79 -9.14 28.28
C THR A 168 -10.68 -9.51 29.27
N GLU A 169 -10.84 -10.57 30.05
CA GLU A 169 -9.79 -11.12 30.93
C GLU A 169 -9.03 -12.28 30.24
N GLY A 170 -9.36 -12.58 28.97
CA GLY A 170 -8.80 -13.71 28.22
C GLY A 170 -9.37 -15.07 28.61
N LEU A 171 -10.45 -15.09 29.41
CA LEU A 171 -11.12 -16.33 29.82
C LEU A 171 -12.16 -16.73 28.78
N GLU A 172 -12.07 -17.97 28.31
CA GLU A 172 -13.06 -18.57 27.40
C GLU A 172 -14.45 -18.60 28.02
N VAL A 173 -15.45 -18.08 27.29
CA VAL A 173 -16.86 -18.05 27.69
C VAL A 173 -17.76 -18.88 26.78
N VAL A 174 -17.37 -19.08 25.51
CA VAL A 174 -18.07 -19.96 24.56
C VAL A 174 -17.06 -20.71 23.71
N GLN A 175 -17.34 -22.00 23.45
CA GLN A 175 -16.63 -22.78 22.46
C GLN A 175 -17.57 -23.65 21.63
N LEU A 176 -17.30 -23.68 20.33
CA LEU A 176 -17.92 -24.57 19.36
C LEU A 176 -16.81 -25.44 18.78
N ARG A 177 -16.93 -26.77 18.81
CA ARG A 177 -15.90 -27.63 18.22
C ARG A 177 -16.46 -28.92 17.64
N ALA A 178 -15.68 -29.54 16.76
CA ALA A 178 -15.84 -30.95 16.44
C ALA A 178 -15.01 -31.82 17.42
N ASP A 179 -15.55 -32.95 17.85
CA ASP A 179 -14.80 -33.98 18.56
C ASP A 179 -13.99 -34.85 17.57
N GLY A 180 -13.12 -35.72 18.09
CA GLY A 180 -12.32 -36.62 17.26
C GLY A 180 -13.12 -37.67 16.46
N SER A 181 -14.43 -37.79 16.70
CA SER A 181 -15.36 -38.63 15.94
C SER A 181 -16.19 -37.82 14.93
N GLY A 182 -15.99 -36.51 14.85
CA GLY A 182 -16.72 -35.59 13.97
C GLY A 182 -18.07 -35.10 14.52
N HIS A 183 -18.40 -35.35 15.79
CA HIS A 183 -19.60 -34.79 16.41
C HIS A 183 -19.37 -33.34 16.85
N GLY A 184 -20.40 -32.51 16.80
CA GLY A 184 -20.33 -31.14 17.30
C GLY A 184 -20.49 -31.06 18.83
N GLU A 185 -19.80 -30.11 19.45
CA GLU A 185 -19.95 -29.76 20.86
C GLU A 185 -20.11 -28.24 21.00
N VAL A 186 -20.95 -27.81 21.95
CA VAL A 186 -21.14 -26.40 22.31
C VAL A 186 -20.97 -26.24 23.81
N SER A 187 -19.97 -25.47 24.22
CA SER A 187 -19.66 -25.25 25.63
C SER A 187 -19.83 -23.78 26.00
N LEU A 188 -20.36 -23.53 27.20
CA LEU A 188 -20.48 -22.20 27.80
C LEU A 188 -19.97 -22.24 29.23
N TRP A 189 -19.15 -21.26 29.62
CA TRP A 189 -18.61 -21.11 30.97
C TRP A 189 -18.82 -19.71 31.51
N ASP A 190 -18.93 -19.60 32.83
CA ASP A 190 -18.81 -18.34 33.55
C ASP A 190 -17.34 -18.01 33.85
N ARG A 191 -17.09 -16.83 34.45
CA ARG A 191 -15.75 -16.36 34.80
C ARG A 191 -15.00 -17.24 35.83
N ASN A 192 -15.70 -18.12 36.52
CA ASN A 192 -15.15 -19.02 37.53
C ASN A 192 -15.00 -20.44 37.00
N ASN A 193 -15.11 -20.63 35.67
CA ASN A 193 -15.04 -21.90 34.98
C ASN A 193 -16.19 -22.88 35.31
N TYR A 194 -17.32 -22.36 35.84
CA TYR A 194 -18.56 -23.14 35.94
C TYR A 194 -19.31 -23.05 34.63
N GLY A 195 -19.65 -24.19 34.05
CA GLY A 195 -20.20 -24.22 32.71
C GLY A 195 -20.99 -25.48 32.40
N ARG A 196 -21.39 -25.58 31.13
CA ARG A 196 -22.10 -26.73 30.57
C ARG A 196 -21.67 -26.94 29.12
N THR A 197 -21.51 -28.20 28.74
CA THR A 197 -21.27 -28.64 27.37
C THR A 197 -22.49 -29.37 26.85
N LEU A 198 -22.93 -29.01 25.65
CA LEU A 198 -24.03 -29.62 24.93
C LEU A 198 -23.47 -30.46 23.79
N THR A 199 -23.86 -31.73 23.75
CA THR A 199 -23.55 -32.67 22.66
C THR A 199 -24.87 -33.17 22.03
N PRO A 200 -24.89 -33.53 20.74
CA PRO A 200 -26.05 -34.14 20.11
C PRO A 200 -26.47 -35.42 20.85
N PHE A 201 -27.75 -35.54 21.19
CA PHE A 201 -28.27 -36.76 21.82
C PHE A 201 -28.26 -37.92 20.81
N ALA A 202 -27.67 -39.05 21.19
CA ALA A 202 -27.48 -40.21 20.32
C ALA A 202 -28.77 -40.78 19.69
N TRP A 203 -29.94 -40.52 20.27
CA TRP A 203 -31.23 -41.08 19.85
C TRP A 203 -32.12 -40.12 19.03
N TYR A 204 -31.69 -38.87 18.79
CA TYR A 204 -32.45 -37.90 17.99
C TYR A 204 -31.68 -37.52 16.72
N ARG A 205 -31.73 -38.38 15.70
CA ARG A 205 -31.13 -38.12 14.38
C ARG A 205 -32.15 -37.45 13.47
N TRP A 206 -31.93 -36.18 13.14
CA TRP A 206 -32.50 -35.62 11.90
C TRP A 206 -31.74 -36.22 10.72
N GLN A 207 -32.44 -36.79 9.74
CA GLN A 207 -31.83 -37.08 8.44
C GLN A 207 -31.52 -35.72 7.78
N ARG A 208 -30.24 -35.48 7.49
CA ARG A 208 -29.78 -34.31 6.72
C ARG A 208 -30.08 -34.50 5.24
#